data_AF-A0A034VPQ0-F1
#
_entry.id   AF-A0A034VPQ0-F1
#
_cell.length_a   1.000
_cell.length_b   1.000
_cell.length_c   1.000
_cell.angle_alpha   90.00
_cell.angle_beta   90.00
_cell.angle_gamma   90.00
#
_symmetry.space_group_name_H-M   'P 1'
#
loop_
_entity.id
_entity.type
_entity.pdbx_description
1 polymer ?
#
loop_
_entity_poly.entity_id
_entity_poly.type
_entity_poly.pdbx_seq_one_letter_code
_entity_poly.pdbx_strand_id
1 'polypeptide(L)'
;MAEGNGELVDDINQKSEDRGDGERTEDYPKLLEYGLDKKVAGKLDDIYKTGKLAHVELDERALDALKEFPVDGALNVLSQFLESNLEHVSNKSAYLCGVMKTYRQKSRASQQGVPTPATTVQVKGPDEEKIKKILER
;
A
#
# COMPACT_ATOMS: atom_id res chain seq x y z
N MET A 1 -30.72 39.87 -38.48
CA MET A 1 -30.08 40.21 -37.20
C MET A 1 -30.63 39.20 -36.20
N ALA A 2 -29.95 38.06 -36.10
CA ALA A 2 -28.81 37.80 -35.21
C ALA A 2 -29.34 37.44 -33.82
N GLU A 3 -29.49 36.14 -33.54
CA GLU A 3 -28.58 35.33 -32.69
C GLU A 3 -28.94 35.50 -31.20
N GLY A 4 -29.08 34.50 -30.36
CA GLY A 4 -28.86 33.07 -30.47
C GLY A 4 -29.24 32.45 -29.13
N ASN A 5 -30.00 31.36 -29.19
CA ASN A 5 -30.28 30.46 -28.08
C ASN A 5 -29.02 29.61 -27.84
N GLY A 6 -28.44 29.69 -26.64
CA GLY A 6 -27.22 28.99 -26.28
C GLY A 6 -27.12 28.86 -24.77
N GLU A 7 -27.91 27.95 -24.21
CA GLU A 7 -27.69 27.37 -22.90
C GLU A 7 -26.30 26.72 -22.86
N LEU A 8 -25.39 27.34 -22.12
CA LEU A 8 -24.18 26.68 -21.67
C LEU A 8 -24.39 26.31 -20.20
N VAL A 9 -24.96 25.13 -20.01
CA VAL A 9 -24.75 24.36 -18.79
C VAL A 9 -23.26 24.04 -18.74
N ASP A 10 -22.52 24.81 -17.97
CA ASP A 10 -21.16 24.46 -17.58
C ASP A 10 -21.28 23.28 -16.60
N ASP A 11 -21.26 22.06 -17.15
CA ASP A 11 -20.92 20.83 -16.45
C ASP A 11 -19.48 20.96 -15.93
N ILE A 12 -19.32 21.68 -14.81
CA ILE A 12 -18.09 21.68 -14.02
C ILE A 12 -18.06 20.37 -13.21
N ASN A 13 -18.11 19.23 -13.91
CA ASN A 13 -17.55 17.99 -13.43
C ASN A 13 -16.07 17.93 -13.83
N GLN A 14 -15.32 18.97 -13.46
CA GLN A 14 -13.88 18.88 -13.41
C GLN A 14 -13.52 18.04 -12.19
N LYS A 15 -13.73 16.72 -12.32
CA LYS A 15 -13.06 15.71 -11.50
C LYS A 15 -11.59 15.65 -11.92
N SER A 16 -10.89 16.77 -11.74
CA SER A 16 -9.44 16.81 -11.74
C SER A 16 -8.96 16.29 -10.39
N GLU A 17 -9.02 14.96 -10.25
CA GLU A 17 -8.30 14.19 -9.22
C GLU A 17 -6.78 14.09 -9.52
N ASP A 18 -6.24 14.90 -10.42
CA ASP A 18 -4.80 14.99 -10.67
C ASP A 18 -4.23 16.26 -10.03
N ARG A 19 -4.31 16.34 -8.69
CA ARG A 19 -3.45 17.24 -7.88
C ARG A 19 -2.29 16.43 -7.30
N GLY A 20 -1.63 15.67 -8.18
CA GLY A 20 -0.45 14.87 -7.86
C GLY A 20 0.83 15.46 -8.42
N ASP A 21 0.87 16.78 -8.67
CA ASP A 21 2.07 17.54 -9.04
C ASP A 21 2.72 18.14 -7.78
N GLY A 22 2.99 17.26 -6.81
CA GLY A 22 4.00 17.52 -5.80
C GLY A 22 5.25 16.83 -6.29
N GLU A 23 6.34 17.57 -6.51
CA GLU A 23 7.68 17.13 -6.93
C GLU A 23 7.93 15.63 -6.70
N ARG A 24 7.62 14.77 -7.68
CA ARG A 24 7.81 13.32 -7.54
C ARG A 24 9.30 13.02 -7.41
N THR A 25 9.64 12.00 -6.64
CA THR A 25 11.05 11.62 -6.48
C THR A 25 11.61 11.13 -7.81
N GLU A 26 12.94 11.18 -7.95
CA GLU A 26 13.67 10.67 -9.12
C GLU A 26 13.45 9.16 -9.34
N ASP A 27 12.92 8.47 -8.34
CA ASP A 27 12.62 7.04 -8.38
C ASP A 27 11.22 6.74 -8.92
N TYR A 28 10.31 7.71 -8.95
CA TYR A 28 8.97 7.54 -9.53
C TYR A 28 8.97 7.01 -10.98
N PRO A 29 9.73 7.59 -11.94
CA PRO A 29 9.80 7.04 -13.30
C PRO A 29 10.34 5.61 -13.31
N LYS A 30 11.31 5.29 -12.45
CA LYS A 30 11.88 3.93 -12.37
C LYS A 30 10.84 2.90 -11.92
N LEU A 31 9.95 3.28 -10.99
CA LEU A 31 8.84 2.42 -10.56
C LEU A 31 7.86 2.12 -11.70
N LEU A 32 7.57 3.12 -12.54
CA LEU A 32 6.73 2.93 -13.72
C LEU A 32 7.40 2.04 -14.77
N GLU A 33 8.69 2.25 -15.03
CA GLU A 33 9.47 1.41 -15.95
C GLU A 33 9.58 -0.04 -15.48
N TYR A 34 9.61 -0.26 -14.17
CA TYR A 34 9.56 -1.61 -13.58
C TYR A 34 8.21 -2.31 -13.84
N GLY A 35 7.18 -1.54 -14.17
CA GLY A 35 5.83 -2.02 -14.48
C GLY A 35 4.87 -1.97 -13.29
N LEU A 36 5.12 -1.10 -12.31
CA LEU A 36 4.11 -0.81 -11.28
C LEU A 36 3.04 0.13 -11.84
N ASP A 37 1.81 -0.04 -11.35
CA ASP A 37 0.69 0.83 -11.73
C ASP A 37 0.91 2.28 -11.26
N LYS A 38 0.45 3.27 -12.05
CA LYS A 38 0.61 4.71 -11.74
C LYS A 38 0.14 5.07 -10.33
N LYS A 39 -0.95 4.46 -9.86
CA LYS A 39 -1.49 4.71 -8.50
C LYS A 39 -0.59 4.12 -7.42
N VAL A 40 -0.10 2.90 -7.62
CA VAL A 40 0.78 2.21 -6.67
C VAL A 40 2.13 2.90 -6.60
N ALA A 41 2.72 3.21 -7.77
CA ALA A 41 3.96 3.98 -7.87
C ALA A 41 3.85 5.34 -7.18
N GLY A 42 2.71 6.03 -7.34
CA GLY A 42 2.49 7.34 -6.69
C GLY A 42 2.39 7.22 -5.17
N LYS A 43 1.73 6.18 -4.67
CA LYS A 43 1.66 5.93 -3.22
C LYS A 43 3.02 5.54 -2.64
N LEU A 44 3.82 4.75 -3.37
CA LEU A 44 5.15 4.36 -2.96
C LEU A 44 6.12 5.56 -2.96
N ASP A 45 6.03 6.43 -3.97
CA ASP A 45 6.76 7.70 -4.05
C ASP A 45 6.48 8.62 -2.86
N ASP A 46 5.21 8.73 -2.45
CA ASP A 46 4.82 9.49 -1.25
C ASP A 46 5.53 8.97 0.01
N ILE A 47 5.62 7.64 0.16
CA ILE A 47 6.37 7.02 1.28
C ILE A 47 7.85 7.39 1.19
N TYR A 48 8.46 7.40 0.00
CA TYR A 48 9.84 7.85 -0.16
C TYR A 48 10.05 9.30 0.27
N LYS A 49 9.11 10.20 -0.07
CA LYS A 49 9.17 11.60 0.36
C LYS A 49 9.07 11.78 1.87
N THR A 50 8.34 10.89 2.56
CA THR A 50 8.31 10.92 4.02
C THR A 50 9.66 10.56 4.67
N GLY A 51 10.62 10.04 3.89
CA GLY A 51 11.92 9.56 4.39
C GLY A 51 11.83 8.28 5.22
N LYS A 52 10.64 7.67 5.30
CA LYS A 52 10.39 6.42 6.02
C LYS A 52 10.96 5.18 5.32
N LEU A 53 11.16 5.28 4.02
CA LEU A 53 11.64 4.23 3.13
C LEU A 53 12.49 4.89 2.04
N ALA A 54 13.59 4.27 1.66
CA ALA A 54 14.32 4.66 0.45
C ALA A 54 14.18 3.59 -0.64
N HIS A 55 14.30 4.00 -1.90
CA HIS A 55 14.28 3.07 -3.03
C HIS A 55 15.36 1.98 -2.89
N VAL A 56 16.54 2.33 -2.36
CA VAL A 56 17.65 1.39 -2.12
C VAL A 56 17.38 0.35 -1.02
N GLU A 57 16.43 0.63 -0.12
CA GLU A 57 16.03 -0.31 0.94
C GLU A 57 14.97 -1.31 0.46
N LEU A 58 14.52 -1.17 -0.79
CA LEU A 58 13.49 -1.99 -1.41
C LEU A 58 14.14 -2.97 -2.40
N ASP A 59 14.17 -4.25 -2.01
CA ASP A 59 14.69 -5.31 -2.88
C ASP A 59 13.84 -5.48 -4.15
N GLU A 60 14.50 -5.88 -5.24
CA GLU A 60 13.86 -6.24 -6.52
C GLU A 60 12.72 -7.25 -6.34
N ARG A 61 12.85 -8.18 -5.39
CA ARG A 61 11.85 -9.20 -5.08
C ARG A 61 10.58 -8.61 -4.48
N ALA A 62 10.71 -7.54 -3.68
CA ALA A 62 9.56 -6.85 -3.13
C ALA A 62 8.85 -5.98 -4.18
N LEU A 63 9.61 -5.40 -5.12
CA LEU A 63 9.05 -4.70 -6.28
C LEU A 63 8.31 -5.66 -7.22
N ASP A 64 8.87 -6.84 -7.47
CA ASP A 64 8.21 -7.88 -8.28
C ASP A 64 6.92 -8.37 -7.59
N ALA A 65 6.96 -8.56 -6.27
CA ALA A 65 5.76 -8.85 -5.51
C ALA A 65 4.72 -7.72 -5.63
N LEU A 66 5.10 -6.43 -5.56
CA LEU A 66 4.15 -5.32 -5.77
C LEU A 66 3.49 -5.36 -7.15
N LYS A 67 4.24 -5.75 -8.18
CA LYS A 67 3.74 -5.88 -9.56
C LYS A 67 2.72 -7.01 -9.69
N GLU A 68 2.90 -8.12 -8.96
CA GLU A 68 1.93 -9.21 -8.93
C GLU A 68 0.63 -8.88 -8.18
N PHE A 69 0.62 -7.81 -7.36
CA PHE A 69 -0.56 -7.48 -6.57
C PHE A 69 -1.59 -6.69 -7.36
N PRO A 70 -2.89 -6.91 -7.08
CA PRO A 70 -3.91 -5.99 -7.56
C PRO A 70 -3.65 -4.59 -6.98
N VAL A 71 -3.97 -3.55 -7.76
CA VAL A 71 -3.76 -2.14 -7.39
C VAL A 71 -4.32 -1.84 -5.99
N ASP A 72 -5.55 -2.26 -5.70
CA ASP A 72 -6.18 -2.10 -4.38
C ASP A 72 -5.39 -2.77 -3.25
N GLY A 73 -4.84 -3.96 -3.51
CA GLY A 73 -4.06 -4.70 -2.53
C GLY A 73 -2.72 -4.04 -2.26
N ALA A 74 -2.03 -3.60 -3.31
CA ALA A 74 -0.78 -2.87 -3.18
C ALA A 74 -0.99 -1.54 -2.43
N LEU A 75 -2.05 -0.79 -2.74
CA LEU A 75 -2.39 0.45 -2.03
C LEU A 75 -2.66 0.22 -0.54
N ASN A 76 -3.35 -0.87 -0.18
CA ASN A 76 -3.60 -1.20 1.22
C ASN A 76 -2.31 -1.59 1.95
N VAL A 77 -1.47 -2.42 1.33
CA VAL A 77 -0.17 -2.81 1.89
C VAL A 77 0.72 -1.57 2.11
N LEU A 78 0.80 -0.67 1.12
CA LEU A 78 1.58 0.56 1.20
C LEU A 78 1.02 1.52 2.26
N SER A 79 -0.31 1.61 2.40
CA SER A 79 -0.95 2.42 3.45
C SER A 79 -0.63 1.87 4.84
N GLN A 80 -0.77 0.55 5.03
CA GLN A 80 -0.37 -0.09 6.28
C GLN A 80 1.12 0.13 6.58
N PHE A 81 1.98 0.06 5.57
CA PHE A 81 3.42 0.33 5.73
C PHE A 81 3.69 1.78 6.17
N LEU A 82 2.97 2.76 5.62
CA LEU A 82 3.10 4.18 5.97
C LEU A 82 2.57 4.50 7.38
N GLU A 83 1.46 3.87 7.79
CA GLU A 83 0.88 4.00 9.13
C GLU A 83 1.69 3.26 10.20
N SER A 84 2.42 2.23 9.79
CA SER A 84 3.26 1.44 10.70
C SER A 84 4.46 2.23 11.18
N ASN A 85 4.83 1.99 12.45
CA ASN A 85 6.04 2.58 12.99
C ASN A 85 7.27 1.76 12.56
N LEU A 86 8.12 2.36 11.73
CA LEU A 86 9.31 1.70 11.16
C LEU A 86 10.58 1.91 11.98
N GLU A 87 10.51 2.56 13.15
CA GLU A 87 11.66 2.85 14.01
C GLU A 87 12.46 1.60 14.43
N HIS A 88 11.77 0.49 14.68
CA HIS A 88 12.42 -0.79 15.06
C HIS A 88 12.65 -1.73 13.87
N VAL A 89 12.31 -1.29 12.66
CA VAL A 89 12.40 -2.13 11.46
C VAL A 89 13.79 -1.98 10.87
N SER A 90 14.69 -2.92 11.17
CA SER A 90 16.06 -2.94 10.63
C SER A 90 16.12 -3.24 9.13
N ASN A 91 15.09 -3.87 8.57
CA ASN A 91 15.01 -4.18 7.15
C ASN A 91 13.61 -3.85 6.61
N LYS A 92 13.51 -2.77 5.83
CA LYS A 92 12.26 -2.28 5.28
C LYS A 92 11.70 -3.21 4.19
N SER A 93 12.53 -3.77 3.31
CA SER A 93 12.09 -4.72 2.27
C SER A 93 11.47 -5.97 2.89
N ALA A 94 12.08 -6.51 3.94
CA ALA A 94 11.57 -7.67 4.66
C ALA A 94 10.23 -7.38 5.35
N TYR A 95 10.09 -6.21 5.97
CA TYR A 95 8.83 -5.81 6.59
C TYR A 95 7.72 -5.65 5.58
N LEU A 96 7.97 -4.92 4.48
CA LEU A 96 7.01 -4.75 3.39
C LEU A 96 6.59 -6.09 2.79
N CYS A 97 7.55 -7.00 2.56
CA CYS A 97 7.28 -8.36 2.09
C CYS A 97 6.44 -9.17 3.09
N GLY A 98 6.66 -8.98 4.40
CA GLY A 98 5.83 -9.55 5.47
C GLY A 98 4.38 -9.06 5.45
N VAL A 99 4.16 -7.75 5.24
CA VAL A 99 2.83 -7.16 5.10
C VAL A 99 2.14 -7.72 3.85
N MET A 100 2.85 -7.78 2.71
CA MET A 100 2.38 -8.40 1.47
C MET A 100 1.97 -9.86 1.68
N LYS A 101 2.83 -10.64 2.33
CA LYS A 101 2.56 -12.06 2.60
C LYS A 101 1.29 -12.24 3.41
N THR A 102 1.14 -11.47 4.48
CA THR A 102 -0.04 -11.51 5.36
C THR A 102 -1.29 -11.08 4.61
N TYR A 103 -1.20 -10.05 3.78
CA TYR A 103 -2.29 -9.59 2.93
C TYR A 103 -2.73 -10.68 1.94
N ARG A 104 -1.82 -11.33 1.21
CA ARG A 104 -2.15 -12.44 0.29
C ARG A 104 -2.78 -13.61 1.03
N GLN A 105 -2.26 -13.98 2.21
CA GLN A 105 -2.83 -15.05 3.01
C GLN A 105 -4.27 -14.74 3.45
N LYS A 106 -4.52 -13.51 3.90
CA LYS A 106 -5.86 -13.07 4.33
C LYS A 106 -6.84 -12.94 3.16
N SER A 107 -6.40 -12.39 2.02
CA SER A 107 -7.24 -12.31 0.81
C SER A 107 -7.60 -13.68 0.26
N ARG A 108 -6.66 -14.64 0.24
CA ARG A 108 -6.96 -16.03 -0.16
C ARG A 108 -7.91 -16.73 0.82
N ALA A 109 -7.72 -16.55 2.11
CA ALA A 109 -8.59 -17.12 3.14
C ALA A 109 -10.02 -16.54 3.12
N SER A 110 -10.19 -15.30 2.66
CA SER A 110 -11.51 -14.68 2.53
C SER A 110 -12.28 -15.10 1.27
N GLN A 111 -11.59 -15.55 0.22
CA GLN A 111 -12.23 -16.00 -1.04
C GLN A 111 -12.52 -17.50 -1.08
N GLN A 112 -11.86 -18.30 -0.25
CA GLN A 112 -12.07 -19.74 -0.17
C GLN A 112 -12.32 -20.08 1.30
N GLY A 113 -13.58 -20.38 1.64
CA GLY A 113 -14.00 -20.84 2.96
C GLY A 113 -13.48 -22.24 3.33
N VAL A 114 -12.18 -22.49 3.14
CA VAL A 114 -11.50 -23.71 3.52
C VAL A 114 -10.20 -23.37 4.26
N PRO A 115 -10.02 -23.83 5.52
CA PRO A 115 -8.75 -23.71 6.20
C PRO A 115 -7.84 -24.83 5.67
N THR A 116 -6.71 -24.49 5.05
CA THR A 116 -5.64 -25.49 4.89
C THR A 116 -4.28 -24.93 5.30
N PRO A 117 -3.41 -25.79 5.85
CA PRO A 117 -2.31 -25.40 6.72
C PRO A 117 -0.93 -25.48 6.04
N ALA A 118 0.07 -24.96 6.77
CA ALA A 118 1.52 -25.02 6.55
C ALA A 118 2.10 -24.00 5.55
N THR A 119 3.07 -23.15 5.86
CA THR A 119 4.08 -23.18 6.93
C THR A 119 4.41 -21.76 7.39
N THR A 120 4.22 -21.49 8.68
CA THR A 120 5.08 -20.74 9.61
C THR A 120 4.26 -20.57 10.88
N VAL A 121 4.49 -21.45 11.84
CA VAL A 121 4.24 -21.29 13.28
C VAL A 121 3.19 -20.24 13.62
N GLN A 122 1.93 -20.69 13.65
CA GLN A 122 0.90 -20.02 14.44
C GLN A 122 1.31 -20.15 15.91
N VAL A 123 2.04 -19.16 16.44
CA VAL A 123 1.81 -18.81 17.85
C VAL A 123 0.49 -18.05 17.87
N LYS A 124 -0.59 -18.83 17.98
CA LYS A 124 -1.87 -18.34 18.47
C LYS A 124 -1.55 -17.70 19.82
N GLY A 125 -1.43 -16.38 19.85
CA GLY A 125 -1.13 -15.63 21.06
C GLY A 125 -2.17 -15.97 22.13
N PRO A 126 -1.76 -16.15 23.39
CA PRO A 126 -2.68 -16.53 24.45
C PRO A 126 -3.73 -15.43 24.64
N ASP A 127 -4.94 -15.88 24.92
CA ASP A 127 -6.19 -15.14 25.03
C ASP A 127 -6.06 -13.75 25.68
N GLU A 128 -6.68 -12.74 25.04
CA GLU A 128 -6.73 -11.33 25.46
C GLU A 128 -7.27 -11.12 26.89
N GLU A 129 -7.81 -12.16 27.53
CA GLU A 129 -8.27 -12.13 28.92
C GLU A 129 -7.12 -12.19 29.96
N LYS A 130 -5.94 -12.74 29.61
CA LYS A 130 -4.80 -12.84 30.56
C LYS A 130 -3.99 -11.55 30.72
N ILE A 131 -3.97 -10.68 29.71
CA ILE A 131 -3.13 -9.48 29.69
C ILE A 131 -3.64 -8.41 30.67
N LYS A 132 -4.95 -8.37 30.92
CA LYS A 132 -5.56 -7.39 31.84
C LYS A 132 -5.14 -7.58 33.30
N LYS A 133 -4.61 -8.75 33.69
CA LYS A 133 -4.34 -9.07 35.10
C LYS A 133 -2.91 -8.76 35.57
N ILE A 134 -2.01 -8.36 34.67
CA ILE A 134 -0.61 -8.03 35.02
C ILE A 134 -0.43 -6.53 35.35
N LEU A 135 -1.35 -5.65 34.95
CA LEU A 135 -1.22 -4.19 35.13
C LEU A 135 -1.91 -3.64 36.39
N GLU A 136 -2.04 -4.44 37.46
CA GLU A 136 -2.69 -3.97 38.71
C GLU A 136 -1.92 -4.35 39.98
N ARG A 137 -0.58 -4.37 39.92
CA ARG A 137 0.28 -4.37 41.11
C ARG A 137 1.41 -3.37 41.00
#